data_AF-A0A8S3U521-F1
#
_entry.id   AF-A0A8S3U521-F1
#
_cell.length_a   1.000
_cell.length_b   1.000
_cell.length_c   1.000
_cell.angle_alpha   90.00
_cell.angle_beta   90.00
_cell.angle_gamma   90.00
#
_symmetry.space_group_name_H-M   'P 1'
#
loop_
_entity.id
_entity.type
_entity.pdbx_description
1 polymer ?
#
loop_
_entity_poly.entity_id
_entity_poly.type
_entity_poly.pdbx_seq_one_letter_code
_entity_poly.pdbx_strand_id
1 'polypeptide(L)'
;MERCSRCSGRGEISCSSCGSSGRRTCTSCNGHLQLLWFQKLIISWRNNRAEHVVEKTSLPPEMVAHASGSIGFEDLQQQVIPLQRFPEPEINSASQRLLGGHKFPDRRILMQRHKIRIIAVTKCICKYKNKDMTYYVFGLDNDVHAPDYPQQSCFGFINCPKCSLDCCPEEIREECSIL
;
A
#
# COMPACT_ATOMS: atom_id res chain seq x y z
N MET A 1 25.73 58.62 60.79
CA MET A 1 26.17 57.24 60.47
C MET A 1 25.25 56.73 59.38
N GLU A 2 25.68 56.77 58.13
CA GLU A 2 24.85 56.27 57.02
C GLU A 2 24.93 54.75 56.96
N ARG A 3 23.78 54.09 56.95
CA ARG A 3 23.72 52.63 56.79
C ARG A 3 23.95 52.30 55.33
N CYS A 4 24.83 51.35 55.04
CA CYS A 4 25.05 50.84 53.69
C CYS A 4 23.70 50.40 53.08
N SER A 5 23.31 51.00 51.95
CA SER A 5 22.01 50.76 51.29
C SER A 5 21.83 49.33 50.82
N ARG A 6 22.93 48.61 50.58
CA ARG A 6 22.92 47.26 50.02
C ARG A 6 22.72 46.15 51.06
N CYS A 7 23.23 46.33 52.28
CA CYS A 7 23.10 45.35 53.37
C CYS A 7 22.35 45.91 54.60
N SER A 8 21.90 47.16 54.53
CA SER A 8 21.24 47.91 55.61
C SER A 8 21.98 47.89 56.95
N GLY A 9 23.31 47.76 56.91
CA GLY A 9 24.17 47.70 58.10
C GLY A 9 24.34 46.30 58.71
N ARG A 10 23.83 45.22 58.08
CA ARG A 10 23.98 43.84 58.58
C ARG A 10 25.31 43.16 58.20
N GLY A 11 26.07 43.72 57.26
CA GLY A 11 27.32 43.12 56.76
C GLY A 11 27.12 41.92 55.83
N GLU A 12 25.90 41.42 55.67
CA GLU A 12 25.54 40.30 54.80
C GLU A 12 24.37 40.66 53.88
N ILE A 13 24.38 40.11 52.67
CA ILE A 13 23.30 40.23 51.69
C ILE A 13 22.80 38.81 51.41
N SER A 14 21.49 38.60 51.55
CA SER A 14 20.92 37.29 51.23
C SER A 14 21.04 37.02 49.74
N CYS A 15 21.55 35.83 49.41
CA CYS A 15 21.59 35.39 48.02
C CYS A 15 20.15 35.28 47.51
N SER A 16 19.77 36.09 46.52
CA SER A 16 18.42 36.09 45.92
C SER A 16 18.03 34.73 45.36
N SER A 17 19.02 33.89 45.07
CA SER A 17 18.81 32.57 44.51
C SER A 17 18.48 31.50 45.55
N CYS A 18 19.12 31.50 46.73
CA CYS A 18 18.95 30.45 47.75
C CYS A 18 18.47 30.98 49.11
N GLY A 19 18.21 32.29 49.23
CA GLY A 19 17.76 32.91 50.48
C GLY A 19 18.74 32.70 51.64
N SER A 20 20.04 32.71 51.36
CA SER A 20 21.14 32.37 52.30
C SER A 20 21.19 30.92 52.79
N SER A 21 20.31 30.01 52.34
CA SER A 21 20.32 28.61 52.77
C SER A 21 21.43 27.76 52.14
N GLY A 22 22.11 28.27 51.11
CA GLY A 22 23.09 27.51 50.32
C GLY A 22 22.49 26.37 49.48
N ARG A 23 21.17 26.16 49.53
CA ARG A 23 20.46 25.08 48.82
C ARG A 23 19.33 25.66 47.96
N ARG A 24 19.00 24.97 46.86
CA ARG A 24 17.82 25.28 46.06
C ARG A 24 16.97 24.02 45.93
N THR A 25 15.67 24.17 46.04
CA THR A 25 14.72 23.07 45.83
C THR A 25 14.78 22.67 44.35
N CYS A 26 14.97 21.37 44.09
CA CYS A 26 14.92 20.86 42.73
C CYS A 26 13.51 21.08 42.17
N THR A 27 13.39 21.77 41.04
CA THR A 27 12.10 22.04 40.39
C THR A 27 11.47 20.78 39.81
N SER A 28 12.27 19.79 39.45
CA SER A 28 11.79 18.54 38.85
C SER A 28 11.10 17.61 39.84
N CYS A 29 11.54 17.58 41.10
CA CYS A 29 10.95 16.74 42.15
C CYS A 29 10.37 17.54 43.32
N ASN A 30 10.37 18.88 43.26
CA ASN A 30 9.98 19.79 44.34
C ASN A 30 10.61 19.45 45.71
N GLY A 31 11.84 18.92 45.70
CA GLY A 31 12.54 18.51 46.92
C GLY A 31 12.08 17.18 47.52
N HIS A 32 11.14 16.46 46.89
CA HIS A 32 10.65 15.16 47.35
C HIS A 32 11.60 14.00 47.03
N LEU A 33 12.66 14.23 46.24
CA LEU A 33 13.68 13.23 45.86
C LEU A 33 13.11 11.98 45.14
N GLN A 34 11.87 12.07 44.67
CA GLN A 34 11.16 11.00 43.97
C GLN A 34 11.03 11.37 42.49
N LEU A 35 11.81 10.72 41.64
CA LEU A 35 11.74 10.87 40.19
C LEU A 35 11.47 9.50 39.57
N LEU A 36 10.45 9.44 38.72
CA LEU A 36 10.12 8.26 37.94
C LEU A 36 10.68 8.44 36.53
N TRP A 37 11.53 7.50 36.14
CA TRP A 37 12.10 7.44 34.81
C TRP A 37 11.59 6.17 34.14
N PHE A 38 11.23 6.26 32.86
CA PHE A 38 10.85 5.10 32.08
C PHE A 38 11.39 5.21 30.65
N GLN A 39 11.59 4.07 30.02
CA GLN A 39 11.88 3.99 28.60
C GLN A 39 10.57 3.78 27.84
N LYS A 40 10.28 4.65 26.88
CA LYS A 40 9.06 4.56 26.05
C LYS A 40 9.37 3.83 24.75
N LEU A 41 8.88 2.60 24.62
CA LEU A 41 8.90 1.89 23.34
C LEU A 41 7.64 2.25 22.54
N ILE A 42 7.81 2.66 21.29
CA ILE A 42 6.69 2.90 20.35
C ILE A 42 6.77 1.86 19.24
N ILE A 43 5.75 1.01 19.14
CA ILE A 43 5.65 -0.03 18.11
C ILE A 43 4.68 0.45 17.04
N SER A 44 5.15 0.54 15.79
CA SER A 44 4.30 0.86 14.64
C SER A 44 4.23 -0.31 13.67
N TRP A 45 3.04 -0.64 13.20
CA TRP A 45 2.78 -1.72 12.27
C TRP A 45 2.55 -1.13 10.87
N ARG A 46 3.18 -1.71 9.85
CA ARG A 46 3.04 -1.28 8.45
C ARG A 46 2.96 -2.47 7.52
N ASN A 47 2.06 -2.41 6.55
CA ASN A 47 1.98 -3.39 5.46
C ASN A 47 2.65 -2.78 4.22
N ASN A 48 3.82 -3.29 3.84
CA ASN A 48 4.53 -2.85 2.64
C ASN A 48 4.10 -3.75 1.47
N ARG A 49 3.51 -3.15 0.44
CA ARG A 49 3.00 -3.84 -0.74
C ARG A 49 3.79 -3.39 -1.96
N ALA A 50 4.07 -4.34 -2.84
CA ALA A 50 4.64 -4.11 -4.16
C ALA A 50 4.01 -5.13 -5.10
N GLU A 51 3.72 -4.70 -6.33
CA GLU A 51 3.02 -5.50 -7.34
C GLU A 51 3.72 -5.33 -8.70
N HIS A 52 3.63 -6.38 -9.51
CA HIS A 52 4.07 -6.37 -10.90
C HIS A 52 2.99 -7.07 -11.72
N VAL A 53 2.55 -6.44 -12.80
CA VAL A 53 1.54 -6.98 -13.71
C VAL A 53 2.22 -7.32 -15.02
N VAL A 54 2.08 -8.58 -15.45
CA VAL A 54 2.47 -9.02 -16.79
C VAL A 54 1.21 -9.08 -17.62
N GLU A 55 1.00 -8.05 -18.43
CA GLU A 55 -0.13 -7.95 -19.35
C GLU A 55 0.36 -8.21 -20.78
N LYS A 56 -0.24 -9.19 -21.45
CA LYS A 56 0.13 -9.59 -22.83
C LYS A 56 -0.94 -9.21 -23.85
N THR A 57 -2.08 -8.70 -23.39
CA THR A 57 -3.17 -8.20 -24.22
C THR A 57 -3.14 -6.66 -24.29
N SER A 58 -4.11 -6.06 -24.97
CA SER A 58 -4.27 -4.61 -25.03
C SER A 58 -5.18 -4.08 -23.91
N LEU A 59 -5.41 -4.87 -22.86
CA LEU A 59 -6.22 -4.46 -21.72
C LEU A 59 -5.46 -3.41 -20.87
N PRO A 60 -6.12 -2.33 -20.42
CA PRO A 60 -5.46 -1.33 -19.59
C PRO A 60 -4.98 -1.92 -18.24
N PRO A 61 -3.74 -1.64 -17.80
CA PRO A 61 -3.19 -2.20 -16.55
C PRO A 61 -4.04 -1.92 -15.31
N GLU A 62 -4.73 -0.77 -15.25
CA GLU A 62 -5.61 -0.44 -14.13
C GLU A 62 -6.78 -1.41 -13.98
N MET A 63 -7.27 -1.98 -15.08
CA MET A 63 -8.38 -2.94 -15.04
C MET A 63 -7.90 -4.30 -14.51
N VAL A 64 -6.71 -4.72 -14.95
CA VAL A 64 -6.04 -5.96 -14.53
C VAL A 64 -5.72 -5.94 -13.04
N ALA A 65 -5.28 -4.79 -12.51
CA ALA A 65 -4.96 -4.62 -11.10
C ALA A 65 -6.15 -4.93 -10.18
N HIS A 66 -7.38 -4.59 -10.60
CA HIS A 66 -8.59 -4.76 -9.80
C HIS A 66 -9.42 -5.99 -10.17
N ALA A 67 -9.14 -6.65 -11.28
CA ALA A 67 -9.90 -7.81 -11.75
C ALA A 67 -9.85 -9.00 -10.79
N SER A 68 -10.94 -9.75 -10.68
CA SER A 68 -10.94 -11.03 -9.97
C SER A 68 -10.13 -12.07 -10.74
N GLY A 69 -9.31 -12.86 -10.04
CA GLY A 69 -8.46 -13.88 -10.66
C GLY A 69 -8.26 -15.09 -9.77
N SER A 70 -7.85 -16.20 -10.37
CA SER A 70 -7.50 -17.43 -9.64
C SER A 70 -6.12 -17.30 -9.00
N ILE A 71 -5.88 -18.04 -7.92
CA ILE A 71 -4.58 -18.07 -7.26
C ILE A 71 -3.71 -19.11 -7.96
N GLY A 72 -2.69 -18.64 -8.68
CA GLY A 72 -1.71 -19.50 -9.35
C GLY A 72 -0.59 -19.98 -8.41
N PHE A 73 -0.27 -19.17 -7.40
CA PHE A 73 0.70 -19.49 -6.36
C PHE A 73 0.45 -18.60 -5.14
N GLU A 74 0.59 -19.16 -3.94
CA GLU A 74 0.59 -18.40 -2.70
C GLU A 74 1.54 -19.03 -1.69
N ASP A 75 2.39 -18.21 -1.10
CA ASP A 75 3.28 -18.59 0.00
C ASP A 75 3.27 -17.49 1.08
N LEU A 76 3.27 -17.93 2.34
CA LEU A 76 3.13 -17.08 3.50
C LEU A 76 4.11 -17.53 4.59
N GLN A 77 5.21 -16.80 4.72
CA GLN A 77 6.30 -17.13 5.64
C GLN A 77 6.87 -15.85 6.28
N GLN A 78 7.77 -15.98 7.26
CA GLN A 78 8.47 -14.81 7.81
C GLN A 78 9.34 -14.11 6.76
N GLN A 79 9.97 -14.91 5.90
CA GLN A 79 10.68 -14.47 4.71
C GLN A 79 10.41 -15.49 3.62
N VAL A 80 9.84 -15.05 2.51
CA VAL A 80 9.57 -15.88 1.33
C VAL A 80 10.78 -15.84 0.40
N ILE A 81 10.95 -16.89 -0.42
CA ILE A 81 12.03 -16.96 -1.41
C ILE A 81 11.54 -16.51 -2.80
N PRO A 82 12.43 -15.91 -3.63
CA PRO A 82 12.11 -15.60 -5.01
C PRO A 82 11.79 -16.85 -5.84
N LEU A 83 10.85 -16.71 -6.75
CA LEU A 83 10.54 -17.76 -7.73
C LEU A 83 11.70 -17.91 -8.72
N GLN A 84 11.97 -19.17 -9.10
CA GLN A 84 13.03 -19.51 -10.04
C GLN A 84 12.54 -20.30 -11.26
N ARG A 85 11.39 -20.96 -11.17
CA ARG A 85 10.92 -21.94 -12.17
C ARG A 85 9.45 -21.72 -12.55
N PHE A 86 8.96 -20.49 -12.40
CA PHE A 86 7.64 -20.18 -12.92
C PHE A 86 7.69 -20.21 -14.46
N PRO A 87 6.66 -20.74 -15.16
CA PRO A 87 6.67 -20.87 -16.61
C PRO A 87 6.92 -19.56 -17.36
N GLU A 88 6.45 -18.45 -16.81
CA GLU A 88 6.68 -17.10 -17.34
C GLU A 88 8.00 -16.51 -16.79
N PRO A 89 9.03 -16.29 -17.62
CA PRO A 89 10.33 -15.78 -17.17
C PRO A 89 10.26 -14.38 -16.54
N GLU A 90 9.36 -13.52 -17.05
CA GLU A 90 9.18 -12.17 -16.51
C GLU A 90 8.75 -12.23 -15.04
N ILE A 91 7.87 -13.17 -14.68
CA ILE A 91 7.42 -13.39 -13.30
C ILE A 91 8.57 -13.77 -12.37
N ASN A 92 9.50 -14.61 -12.83
CA ASN A 92 10.70 -14.96 -12.04
C ASN A 92 11.56 -13.71 -11.78
N SER A 93 11.78 -12.88 -12.81
CA SER A 93 12.56 -11.65 -12.68
C SER A 93 11.87 -10.61 -11.78
N ALA A 94 10.54 -10.49 -11.89
CA ALA A 94 9.72 -9.60 -11.09
C ALA A 94 9.74 -10.03 -9.61
N SER A 95 9.60 -11.34 -9.35
CA SER A 95 9.70 -11.89 -8.00
C SER A 95 11.03 -11.53 -7.33
N GLN A 96 12.16 -11.70 -8.03
CA GLN A 96 13.48 -11.33 -7.51
C GLN A 96 13.58 -9.84 -7.20
N ARG A 97 13.09 -8.98 -8.11
CA ARG A 97 13.11 -7.52 -7.92
C ARG A 97 12.23 -7.08 -6.75
N LEU A 98 11.00 -7.58 -6.64
CA LEU A 98 10.05 -7.22 -5.59
C LEU A 98 10.59 -7.63 -4.20
N LEU A 99 11.10 -8.85 -4.07
CA LEU A 99 11.69 -9.32 -2.82
C LEU A 99 13.01 -8.61 -2.50
N GLY A 100 13.81 -8.27 -3.52
CA GLY A 100 15.01 -7.45 -3.36
C GLY A 100 14.72 -6.06 -2.78
N GLY A 101 13.58 -5.46 -3.14
CA GLY A 101 13.10 -4.17 -2.61
C GLY A 101 12.51 -4.26 -1.19
N HIS A 102 12.11 -5.45 -0.74
CA HIS A 102 11.56 -5.69 0.59
C HIS A 102 12.67 -5.94 1.64
N LYS A 103 13.66 -5.05 1.70
CA LYS A 103 14.72 -5.06 2.71
C LYS A 103 14.60 -3.81 3.57
N PHE A 104 14.35 -4.01 4.87
CA PHE A 104 14.15 -2.91 5.81
C PHE A 104 15.21 -2.98 6.92
N PRO A 105 16.23 -2.11 6.93
CA PRO A 105 17.28 -2.14 7.96
C PRO A 105 16.75 -1.81 9.35
N ASP A 106 15.81 -0.86 9.45
CA ASP A 106 15.28 -0.37 10.73
C ASP A 106 13.97 -1.04 11.15
N ARG A 107 13.54 -2.09 10.46
CA ARG A 107 12.25 -2.76 10.71
C ARG A 107 12.37 -4.25 10.60
N ARG A 108 11.58 -4.95 11.40
CA ARG A 108 11.47 -6.42 11.33
C ARG A 108 10.30 -6.82 10.46
N ILE A 109 10.54 -7.71 9.50
CA ILE A 109 9.48 -8.42 8.78
C ILE A 109 8.95 -9.51 9.71
N LEU A 110 7.66 -9.47 9.99
CA LEU A 110 7.00 -10.47 10.84
C LEU A 110 6.36 -11.57 10.01
N MET A 111 5.77 -11.18 8.89
CA MET A 111 5.22 -12.07 7.88
C MET A 111 5.32 -11.38 6.52
N GLN A 112 5.49 -12.21 5.49
CA GLN A 112 5.54 -11.81 4.11
C GLN A 112 4.70 -12.79 3.30
N ARG A 113 3.84 -12.24 2.43
CA ARG A 113 3.00 -13.01 1.53
C ARG A 113 3.46 -12.79 0.10
N HIS A 114 3.76 -13.87 -0.60
CA HIS A 114 4.03 -13.86 -2.03
C HIS A 114 2.87 -14.52 -2.74
N LYS A 115 2.21 -13.80 -3.64
CA LYS A 115 1.01 -14.27 -4.31
C LYS A 115 1.10 -14.00 -5.80
N ILE A 116 0.82 -15.01 -6.61
CA ILE A 116 0.55 -14.88 -8.04
C ILE A 116 -0.95 -15.05 -8.24
N ARG A 117 -1.56 -14.04 -8.84
CA ARG A 117 -2.94 -14.05 -9.29
C ARG A 117 -2.93 -14.17 -10.81
N ILE A 118 -3.66 -15.15 -11.32
CA ILE A 118 -3.85 -15.38 -12.75
C ILE A 118 -5.23 -14.85 -13.12
N ILE A 119 -5.28 -14.02 -14.15
CA ILE A 119 -6.51 -13.40 -14.64
C ILE A 119 -6.70 -13.93 -16.05
N ALA A 120 -7.74 -14.75 -16.25
CA ALA A 120 -8.10 -15.18 -17.58
C ALA A 120 -8.63 -13.97 -18.36
N VAL A 121 -8.15 -13.78 -19.59
CA VAL A 121 -8.59 -12.72 -20.50
C VAL A 121 -8.94 -13.36 -21.84
N THR A 122 -10.17 -13.18 -22.27
CA THR A 122 -10.65 -13.61 -23.58
C THR A 122 -10.83 -12.39 -24.46
N LYS A 123 -10.09 -12.33 -25.57
CA LYS A 123 -10.30 -11.33 -26.61
C LYS A 123 -11.40 -11.82 -27.56
N CYS A 124 -12.46 -11.05 -27.68
CA CYS A 124 -13.57 -11.35 -28.56
C CYS A 124 -13.56 -10.37 -29.74
N ILE A 125 -13.69 -10.91 -30.95
CA ILE A 125 -13.81 -10.12 -32.17
C ILE A 125 -15.22 -10.37 -32.73
N CYS A 126 -15.99 -9.31 -32.87
CA CYS A 126 -17.37 -9.40 -33.35
C CYS A 126 -17.65 -8.35 -34.43
N LYS A 127 -18.72 -8.57 -35.18
CA LYS A 127 -19.26 -7.58 -36.12
C LYS A 127 -20.55 -7.02 -35.57
N TYR A 128 -20.62 -5.70 -35.43
CA TYR A 128 -21.84 -5.00 -35.06
C TYR A 128 -22.17 -3.95 -36.11
N LYS A 129 -23.34 -4.04 -36.75
CA LYS A 129 -23.77 -3.13 -37.82
C LYS A 129 -22.69 -2.91 -38.90
N ASN A 130 -22.10 -4.01 -39.39
CA ASN A 130 -21.01 -4.02 -40.38
C ASN A 130 -19.70 -3.31 -39.96
N LYS A 131 -19.49 -3.07 -38.66
CA LYS A 131 -18.22 -2.62 -38.11
C LYS A 131 -17.60 -3.73 -37.28
N ASP A 132 -16.32 -4.00 -37.55
CA ASP A 132 -15.52 -4.88 -36.72
C ASP A 132 -15.28 -4.20 -35.37
N MET A 133 -15.49 -4.94 -34.28
CA MET A 133 -15.31 -4.47 -32.91
C MET A 133 -14.54 -5.52 -32.12
N THR A 134 -13.70 -5.05 -31.21
CA THR A 134 -13.01 -5.90 -30.25
C THR A 134 -13.48 -5.55 -28.85
N TYR A 135 -13.75 -6.58 -28.06
CA TYR A 135 -13.96 -6.43 -26.62
C TYR A 135 -13.22 -7.54 -25.87
N TYR A 136 -12.99 -7.31 -24.59
CA TYR A 136 -12.27 -8.23 -23.71
C TYR A 136 -13.21 -8.64 -22.59
N VAL A 137 -13.31 -9.94 -22.35
CA VAL A 137 -13.94 -10.49 -21.15
C VAL A 137 -12.81 -10.98 -20.25
N PHE A 138 -12.77 -10.53 -19.01
CA PHE A 138 -11.65 -10.85 -18.13
C PHE A 138 -12.07 -11.09 -16.69
N GLY A 139 -11.21 -11.83 -16.00
CA GLY A 139 -11.39 -12.19 -14.61
C GLY A 139 -12.52 -13.19 -14.35
N LEU A 140 -12.63 -13.62 -13.10
CA LEU A 140 -13.61 -14.63 -12.68
C LEU A 140 -15.05 -14.08 -12.66
N ASP A 141 -15.21 -12.77 -12.53
CA ASP A 141 -16.51 -12.09 -12.51
C ASP A 141 -17.02 -11.78 -13.93
N ASN A 142 -16.24 -12.15 -14.97
CA ASN A 142 -16.52 -11.86 -16.37
C ASN A 142 -16.71 -10.36 -16.64
N ASP A 143 -15.81 -9.54 -16.10
CA ASP A 143 -15.79 -8.10 -16.37
C ASP A 143 -15.53 -7.86 -17.86
N VAL A 144 -16.15 -6.81 -18.42
CA VAL A 144 -16.08 -6.54 -19.86
C VAL A 144 -15.43 -5.18 -20.12
N HIS A 145 -14.45 -5.17 -21.02
CA HIS A 145 -13.87 -3.94 -21.58
C HIS A 145 -14.14 -3.87 -23.08
N ALA A 146 -14.98 -2.93 -23.49
CA ALA A 146 -15.41 -2.76 -24.88
C ALA A 146 -15.26 -1.29 -25.32
N PRO A 147 -14.03 -0.82 -25.62
CA PRO A 147 -13.77 0.59 -25.94
C PRO A 147 -14.44 1.02 -27.25
N ASP A 148 -14.55 0.11 -28.22
CA ASP A 148 -15.12 0.36 -29.54
C ASP A 148 -16.66 0.20 -29.58
N TYR A 149 -17.30 -0.08 -28.44
CA TYR A 149 -18.73 -0.32 -28.40
C TYR A 149 -19.51 0.98 -28.63
N PRO A 150 -20.39 1.04 -29.65
CA PRO A 150 -20.99 2.29 -30.12
C PRO A 150 -22.05 2.85 -29.16
N GLN A 151 -22.57 2.03 -28.25
CA GLN A 151 -23.49 2.45 -27.20
C GLN A 151 -22.77 2.39 -25.85
N GLN A 152 -21.88 3.35 -25.59
CA GLN A 152 -21.22 3.50 -24.28
C GLN A 152 -22.19 3.82 -23.13
N SER A 153 -23.48 3.98 -23.45
CA SER A 153 -24.58 4.12 -22.49
C SER A 153 -25.74 3.18 -22.82
N CYS A 154 -26.05 2.27 -21.89
CA CYS A 154 -27.35 1.61 -21.82
C CYS A 154 -28.17 2.32 -20.72
N PHE A 155 -29.43 2.66 -20.99
CA PHE A 155 -30.34 3.31 -20.03
C PHE A 155 -29.80 4.59 -19.34
N GLY A 156 -29.04 5.43 -20.06
CA GLY A 156 -28.59 6.73 -19.56
C GLY A 156 -27.39 6.72 -18.60
N PHE A 157 -26.76 5.56 -18.37
CA PHE A 157 -25.51 5.47 -17.60
C PHE A 157 -24.31 5.33 -18.55
N ILE A 158 -23.42 6.32 -18.52
CA ILE A 158 -22.09 6.25 -19.14
C ILE A 158 -21.25 5.25 -18.31
N ASN A 159 -20.55 4.32 -18.96
CA ASN A 159 -19.73 3.27 -18.33
C ASN A 159 -20.53 2.27 -17.47
N CYS A 160 -21.53 1.60 -18.05
CA CYS A 160 -22.20 0.50 -17.34
C CYS A 160 -21.22 -0.68 -17.16
N PRO A 161 -20.85 -1.06 -15.92
CA PRO A 161 -19.91 -2.16 -15.68
C PRO A 161 -20.53 -3.54 -15.90
N LYS A 162 -21.84 -3.61 -16.19
CA LYS A 162 -22.62 -4.83 -16.35
C LYS A 162 -23.59 -4.72 -17.54
N CYS A 163 -23.08 -4.42 -18.73
CA CYS A 163 -23.86 -4.69 -19.93
C CYS A 163 -24.01 -6.22 -20.04
N SER A 164 -25.22 -6.74 -19.79
CA SER A 164 -25.50 -8.16 -19.95
C SER A 164 -25.27 -8.59 -21.40
N LEU A 165 -24.92 -9.88 -21.58
CA LEU A 165 -24.69 -10.53 -22.88
C LEU A 165 -25.85 -10.32 -23.88
N ASP A 166 -27.03 -9.92 -23.41
CA ASP A 166 -28.21 -9.62 -24.23
C ASP A 166 -28.04 -8.40 -25.16
N CYS A 167 -26.96 -7.61 -25.00
CA CYS A 167 -26.61 -6.53 -25.93
C CYS A 167 -25.56 -6.92 -26.98
N CYS A 168 -25.05 -8.17 -26.98
CA CYS A 168 -24.01 -8.60 -27.91
C CYS A 168 -24.59 -9.04 -29.29
N PRO A 169 -23.85 -8.85 -30.40
CA PRO A 169 -24.34 -9.05 -31.76
C PRO A 169 -24.53 -10.54 -32.13
N GLU A 170 -25.31 -10.77 -33.19
CA GLU A 170 -25.74 -12.08 -33.73
C GLU A 170 -24.61 -13.04 -34.18
N GLU A 171 -23.34 -12.59 -34.27
CA GLU A 171 -22.20 -13.42 -34.64
C GLU A 171 -20.94 -13.10 -33.79
N ILE A 172 -20.59 -14.01 -32.88
CA ILE A 172 -19.35 -13.96 -32.06
C ILE A 172 -18.35 -14.96 -32.66
N ARG A 173 -17.16 -14.48 -33.04
CA ARG A 173 -16.02 -15.36 -33.35
C ARG A 173 -15.07 -15.32 -32.16
N GLU A 174 -14.99 -16.43 -31.43
CA GLU A 174 -14.14 -16.55 -30.24
C GLU A 174 -12.71 -16.92 -30.66
N GLU A 175 -11.74 -16.09 -30.29
CA GLU A 175 -10.33 -16.47 -30.26
C GLU A 175 -9.91 -16.65 -28.80
N CYS A 176 -10.07 -17.88 -28.28
CA CYS A 176 -9.63 -18.24 -26.94
C CYS A 176 -8.10 -18.27 -26.89
N SER A 177 -7.51 -17.22 -26.32
CA SER A 177 -6.11 -17.19 -25.91
C SER A 177 -6.05 -17.47 -24.41
N ILE A 178 -5.75 -18.70 -24.01
CA ILE A 178 -5.41 -19.00 -22.61
C ILE A 178 -3.96 -18.55 -22.42
N LEU A 179 -3.74 -17.54 -21.59
CA LEU A 179 -2.42 -17.06 -21.19
C LEU A 179 -2.13 -17.37 -19.72
#